data_AF-A0A6G4DT50-F1
#
_entry.id   AF-A0A6G4DT50-F1
#
_cell.length_a   1.000
_cell.length_b   1.000
_cell.length_c   1.000
_cell.angle_alpha   90.00
_cell.angle_beta   90.00
_cell.angle_gamma   90.00
#
_symmetry.space_group_name_H-M   'P 1'
#
loop_
_entity.id
_entity.type
_entity.pdbx_description
1 polymer ?
#
loop_
_entity_poly.entity_id
_entity_poly.type
_entity_poly.pdbx_seq_one_letter_code
_entity_poly.pdbx_strand_id
1 'polypeptide(L)' 'MYINRTETTVRYVETDQMGVVHHSNYYPWFEMGRTEFTKATGMKYT' A
#
# COMPACT_ATOMS: atom_id res chain seq x y z
N MET A 1 5.98 13.63 -14.89
CA MET A 1 5.19 12.63 -14.14
C MET A 1 5.57 12.76 -12.67
N TYR A 2 4.62 13.04 -11.77
CA TYR A 2 4.91 13.11 -10.33
C TYR A 2 4.85 11.69 -9.76
N ILE A 3 5.90 11.28 -9.04
CA ILE A 3 6.06 9.91 -8.53
C ILE A 3 6.21 10.01 -7.01
N ASN A 4 5.39 9.24 -6.28
CA ASN A 4 5.52 9.07 -4.84
C ASN A 4 5.93 7.62 -4.56
N ARG A 5 6.82 7.41 -3.59
CA ARG A 5 7.28 6.09 -3.15
C ARG A 5 6.84 5.89 -1.71
N THR A 6 6.15 4.79 -1.46
CA THR A 6 5.71 4.38 -0.12
C THR A 6 6.33 3.05 0.20
N GLU A 7 7.00 2.96 1.35
CA GLU A 7 7.60 1.73 1.84
C GLU A 7 6.68 1.12 2.90
N THR A 8 6.45 -0.19 2.81
CA THR A 8 5.66 -0.93 3.80
C THR A 8 6.38 -2.22 4.16
N THR A 9 6.32 -2.60 5.43
CA THR A 9 6.85 -3.88 5.91
C THR A 9 5.75 -4.92 5.86
N VAL A 10 6.02 -6.04 5.17
CA VAL A 10 5.11 -7.18 5.10
C VAL A 10 4.88 -7.76 6.48
N ARG A 11 3.62 -7.95 6.85
CA ARG A 11 3.21 -8.54 8.13
C ARG A 11 2.97 -10.04 7.96
N TYR A 12 3.26 -10.81 9.01
CA TYR A 12 3.04 -12.26 8.99
C TYR A 12 1.58 -12.64 8.64
N VAL A 13 0.60 -11.87 9.14
CA VAL A 13 -0.83 -12.07 8.86
C VAL A 13 -1.20 -11.87 7.38
N GLU A 14 -0.35 -11.20 6.59
CA GLU A 14 -0.59 -10.97 5.17
C GLU A 14 -0.13 -12.16 4.30
N THR A 15 0.51 -13.16 4.91
CA THR A 15 0.98 -14.38 4.24
C THR A 15 -0.06 -15.50 4.31
N ASP A 16 -0.10 -16.34 3.28
CA ASP A 16 -0.96 -17.53 3.24
C ASP A 16 -0.17 -18.84 3.38
N GLN A 17 -0.85 -19.98 3.24
CA GLN A 17 -0.25 -21.31 3.35
C GLN A 17 0.81 -21.61 2.26
N MET A 18 0.89 -20.81 1.20
CA MET A 18 1.94 -20.92 0.18
C MET A 18 3.24 -20.24 0.60
N GLY A 19 3.27 -19.57 1.76
CA GLY A 19 4.47 -18.91 2.29
C GLY A 19 4.81 -17.60 1.58
N VAL A 20 3.85 -17.03 0.85
CA VAL A 20 3.97 -15.73 0.16
C VAL A 20 2.83 -14.81 0.59
N VAL A 21 2.92 -13.54 0.21
CA VAL A 21 1.85 -12.59 0.47
C VAL A 21 0.64 -12.93 -0.39
N HIS A 22 -0.51 -13.11 0.27
CA HIS A 22 -1.75 -13.40 -0.43
C HIS A 22 -2.14 -12.22 -1.33
N HIS A 23 -2.58 -12.52 -2.56
CA HIS A 23 -2.88 -11.51 -3.59
C HIS A 23 -3.91 -10.46 -3.17
N SER A 24 -4.81 -10.77 -2.23
CA SER A 24 -5.78 -9.80 -1.69
C SER A 24 -5.12 -8.64 -0.93
N ASN A 25 -3.93 -8.85 -0.37
CA ASN A 25 -3.26 -7.84 0.47
C ASN A 25 -2.58 -6.73 -0.34
N TYR A 26 -2.45 -6.90 -1.65
CA TYR A 26 -1.94 -5.85 -2.54
C TYR A 26 -2.93 -4.67 -2.66
N TYR A 27 -4.25 -4.89 -2.54
CA TYR A 27 -5.22 -3.80 -2.63
C TYR A 27 -5.09 -2.80 -1.46
N PRO A 28 -5.02 -3.24 -0.19
CA PRO A 28 -4.67 -2.36 0.92
C PRO A 28 -3.33 -1.62 0.72
N TRP A 29 -2.32 -2.25 0.13
CA TRP A 29 -1.04 -1.60 -0.13
C TRP A 29 -1.12 -0.53 -1.22
N PHE A 30 -1.91 -0.76 -2.27
CA PHE A 30 -2.21 0.26 -3.27
C PHE A 30 -2.99 1.43 -2.68
N GLU A 31 -3.94 1.16 -1.79
CA GLU A 31 -4.63 2.20 -1.05
C GLU A 31 -3.66 3.03 -0.21
N MET A 32 -2.77 2.38 0.54
CA MET A 32 -1.73 3.06 1.33
C MET A 32 -0.88 3.99 0.47
N GLY A 33 -0.37 3.51 -0.67
CA GLY A 33 0.41 4.34 -1.59
C GLY A 33 -0.40 5.50 -2.19
N ARG A 34 -1.68 5.27 -2.50
CA ARG A 34 -2.58 6.33 -2.96
C ARG A 34 -2.83 7.38 -1.88
N THR A 35 -3.06 6.98 -0.63
CA THR A 35 -3.25 7.91 0.48
C THR A 35 -2.01 8.78 0.70
N GLU A 36 -0.81 8.18 0.68
CA GLU A 36 0.44 8.95 0.80
C GLU A 36 0.68 9.89 -0.38
N PHE A 37 0.35 9.44 -1.60
CA PHE A 37 0.37 10.31 -2.78
C PHE A 37 -0.59 11.51 -2.63
N THR A 38 -1.84 11.26 -2.21
CA THR A 38 -2.84 12.32 -1.98
C THR A 38 -2.38 13.33 -0.92
N LYS A 39 -1.76 12.85 0.17
CA LYS A 39 -1.15 13.73 1.17
C LYS A 39 0.00 14.55 0.58
N ALA A 40 0.88 13.94 -0.20
CA ALA A 40 2.03 14.61 -0.82
C ALA A 40 1.62 15.71 -1.81
N THR A 41 0.47 15.57 -2.46
CA THR A 41 -0.08 16.59 -3.37
C THR A 41 -0.91 17.67 -2.66
N GLY A 42 -1.02 17.62 -1.33
CA GLY A 42 -1.81 18.56 -0.53
C GLY A 42 -3.33 18.39 -0.70
N MET A 43 -3.77 17.32 -1.37
CA MET A 43 -5.18 16.99 -1.52
C MET A 43 -5.67 16.27 -0.26
N LYS A 44 -6.95 16.43 0.09
CA LYS A 44 -7.57 15.67 1.17
C LYS A 44 -8.22 14.41 0.63
N TYR A 45 -8.00 13.30 1.32
CA TYR A 45 -8.54 11.97 0.98
C TYR A 45 -9.97 11.73 1.51
N THR A 46 -10.53 12.69 2.27
CA THR A 46 -11.85 12.63 2.95
C THR A 46 -12.98 12.06 2.11
#